data_AF-A0A1T5BGH1-F1
#
_entry.id   AF-A0A1T5BGH1-F1
#
_cell.length_a   1.000
_cell.length_b   1.000
_cell.length_c   1.000
_cell.angle_alpha   90.00
_cell.angle_beta   90.00
_cell.angle_gamma   90.00
#
_symmetry.space_group_name_H-M   'P 1'
#
loop_
_entity.id
_entity.type
_entity.pdbx_description
1 polymer ?
#
loop_
_entity_poly.entity_id
_entity_poly.type
_entity_poly.pdbx_seq_one_letter_code
_entity_poly.pdbx_strand_id
1 'polypeptide(L)'
;MDNSKYVGYVNSHVDEIAEYVNECFEQSKEFIKAKLIRQIRDELSPIPVRYELKYVYDPYDHSGILVEDGYISLDQTIGEFLENEYSGNKEATYESGRGWNYLTYNDEISYDTLDMASDIMFSAIRRHIENHFDKNISDDDFTDIHDSCRDFDEIYENCKAFDFFNGMGAVEFVGIENMLLKDIVRKGKVSYGTT
;
A
#
# COMPACT_ATOMS: atom_id res chain seq x y z
N MET A 1 -10.81 -29.84 1.51
CA MET A 1 -12.00 -30.30 2.29
C MET A 1 -13.26 -29.95 1.50
N ASP A 2 -14.50 -30.36 1.86
CA ASP A 2 -15.68 -29.73 1.24
C ASP A 2 -15.86 -28.33 1.86
N ASN A 3 -15.45 -27.31 1.10
CA ASN A 3 -15.43 -25.92 1.54
C ASN A 3 -16.74 -25.17 1.24
N SER A 4 -17.75 -25.85 0.66
CA SER A 4 -19.02 -25.24 0.25
C SER A 4 -19.75 -24.50 1.38
N LYS A 5 -19.67 -25.01 2.62
CA LYS A 5 -20.25 -24.35 3.79
C LYS A 5 -19.57 -23.02 4.14
N TYR A 6 -18.25 -22.91 3.94
CA TYR A 6 -17.51 -21.68 4.23
C TYR A 6 -17.78 -20.64 3.14
N VAL A 7 -17.77 -21.06 1.88
CA VAL A 7 -18.12 -20.21 0.74
C VAL A 7 -19.55 -19.67 0.90
N GLY A 8 -20.50 -20.54 1.27
CA GLY A 8 -21.88 -20.12 1.54
C GLY A 8 -21.99 -19.13 2.71
N TYR A 9 -21.18 -19.30 3.76
CA TYR A 9 -21.13 -18.37 4.88
C TYR A 9 -20.55 -17.01 4.47
N VAL A 10 -19.38 -16.99 3.84
CA VAL A 10 -18.73 -15.75 3.37
C VAL A 10 -19.66 -14.94 2.47
N ASN A 11 -20.23 -15.57 1.44
CA ASN A 11 -21.10 -14.89 0.48
C ASN A 11 -22.42 -14.38 1.10
N SER A 12 -22.83 -14.88 2.27
CA SER A 12 -24.04 -14.42 2.97
C SER A 12 -23.77 -13.40 4.09
N HIS A 13 -22.50 -13.15 4.43
CA HIS A 13 -22.09 -12.28 5.53
C HIS A 13 -21.01 -11.27 5.09
N VAL A 14 -21.01 -10.87 3.81
CA VAL A 14 -20.03 -9.93 3.23
C VAL A 14 -19.90 -8.66 4.07
N ASP A 15 -21.03 -8.00 4.36
CA ASP A 15 -21.05 -6.74 5.12
C ASP A 15 -20.49 -6.91 6.55
N GLU A 16 -20.89 -7.98 7.26
CA GLU A 16 -20.41 -8.28 8.62
C GLU A 16 -18.90 -8.56 8.63
N ILE A 17 -18.41 -9.33 7.65
CA ILE A 17 -17.00 -9.63 7.52
C ILE A 17 -16.21 -8.36 7.17
N ALA A 18 -16.72 -7.52 6.26
CA ALA A 18 -16.10 -6.25 5.90
C ALA A 18 -16.01 -5.29 7.10
N GLU A 19 -17.05 -5.21 7.93
CA GLU A 19 -17.02 -4.46 9.19
C GLU A 19 -15.96 -5.01 10.15
N TYR A 20 -15.88 -6.33 10.30
CA TYR A 20 -14.85 -6.95 11.14
C TYR A 20 -13.42 -6.72 10.62
N VAL A 21 -13.23 -6.72 9.29
CA VAL A 21 -11.96 -6.32 8.66
C VAL A 21 -11.64 -4.87 9.03
N ASN A 22 -12.60 -3.95 8.94
CA ASN A 22 -12.41 -2.55 9.29
C ASN A 22 -11.98 -2.36 10.75
N GLU A 23 -12.54 -3.13 11.68
CA GLU A 23 -12.11 -3.14 13.08
C GLU A 23 -10.65 -3.59 13.23
N CYS A 24 -10.23 -4.61 12.48
CA CYS A 24 -8.85 -5.10 12.49
C CYS A 24 -7.87 -4.05 11.96
N PHE A 25 -8.27 -3.25 10.95
CA PHE A 25 -7.48 -2.11 10.48
C PHE A 25 -7.30 -1.04 11.55
N GLU A 26 -8.37 -0.63 12.25
CA GLU A 26 -8.28 0.34 13.34
C GLU A 26 -7.41 -0.18 14.51
N GLN A 27 -7.51 -1.46 14.84
CA GLN A 27 -6.65 -2.09 15.85
C GLN A 27 -5.17 -2.11 15.43
N SER A 28 -4.90 -2.20 14.13
CA SER A 28 -3.55 -2.26 13.56
C SER A 28 -2.97 -0.88 13.22
N LYS A 29 -3.72 0.20 13.43
CA LYS A 29 -3.40 1.56 12.97
C LYS A 29 -2.00 2.05 13.35
N GLU A 30 -1.62 1.89 14.62
CA GLU A 30 -0.29 2.31 15.09
C GLU A 30 0.85 1.45 14.52
N PHE A 31 0.59 0.17 14.24
CA PHE A 31 1.56 -0.70 13.59
C PHE A 31 1.76 -0.30 12.11
N ILE A 32 0.66 -0.09 11.38
CA ILE A 32 0.67 0.40 9.99
C ILE A 32 1.46 1.72 9.92
N LYS A 33 1.15 2.66 10.82
CA LYS A 33 1.84 3.94 10.93
C LYS A 33 3.35 3.79 11.08
N ALA A 34 3.79 2.92 11.98
CA ALA A 34 5.21 2.68 12.22
C ALA A 34 5.91 2.06 10.99
N LYS A 35 5.24 1.13 10.29
CA LYS A 35 5.77 0.49 9.07
C LYS A 35 5.89 1.50 7.92
N LEU A 36 4.86 2.32 7.69
CA LEU A 36 4.88 3.39 6.68
C LEU A 36 5.98 4.43 6.93
N ILE A 37 6.11 4.92 8.17
CA ILE A 37 7.17 5.87 8.53
C ILE A 37 8.56 5.29 8.28
N ARG A 38 8.74 3.98 8.53
CA ARG A 38 10.00 3.31 8.25
C ARG A 38 10.27 3.20 6.75
N GLN A 39 9.30 2.76 5.96
CA GLN A 39 9.43 2.65 4.50
C GLN A 39 9.78 3.99 3.86
N ILE A 40 9.03 5.05 4.17
CA ILE A 40 9.31 6.40 3.66
C ILE A 40 10.71 6.88 4.08
N ARG A 41 11.15 6.55 5.31
CA ARG A 41 12.51 6.89 5.74
C ARG A 41 13.58 6.14 4.96
N ASP A 42 13.35 4.86 4.67
CA ASP A 42 14.30 4.01 3.95
C ASP A 42 14.46 4.53 2.50
N GLU A 43 13.37 4.95 1.86
CA GLU A 43 13.38 5.63 0.54
C GLU A 43 14.15 6.97 0.54
N LEU A 44 14.19 7.65 1.67
CA LEU A 44 14.88 8.94 1.84
C LEU A 44 16.34 8.82 2.31
N SER A 45 16.89 7.60 2.40
CA SER A 45 18.21 7.35 2.99
C SER A 45 19.15 6.53 2.08
N PRO A 46 20.15 7.17 1.43
CA PRO A 46 20.48 8.60 1.48
C PRO A 46 19.41 9.45 0.78
N ILE A 47 19.44 10.78 0.99
CA ILE A 47 18.48 11.68 0.35
C ILE A 47 18.58 11.49 -1.18
N PRO A 48 17.50 11.07 -1.85
CA PRO A 48 17.54 10.72 -3.26
C PRO A 48 17.57 11.95 -4.16
N VAL A 49 17.96 11.72 -5.41
CA VAL A 49 17.90 12.72 -6.48
C VAL A 49 16.43 13.03 -6.77
N ARG A 50 16.12 14.31 -6.95
CA ARG A 50 14.80 14.75 -7.39
C ARG A 50 14.71 14.66 -8.91
N TYR A 51 13.57 14.22 -9.43
CA TYR A 51 13.30 14.16 -10.86
C TYR A 51 12.09 15.02 -11.23
N GLU A 52 12.20 15.75 -12.33
CA GLU A 52 11.08 16.44 -12.96
C GLU A 52 10.70 15.77 -14.28
N LEU A 53 9.40 15.53 -14.50
CA LEU A 53 8.91 15.05 -15.78
C LEU A 53 8.86 16.19 -16.81
N LYS A 54 9.61 16.04 -17.91
CA LYS A 54 9.61 16.97 -19.04
C LYS A 54 9.03 16.31 -20.28
N TYR A 55 7.96 16.89 -20.81
CA TYR A 55 7.38 16.46 -22.06
C TYR A 55 8.27 16.86 -23.23
N VAL A 56 8.72 15.86 -23.97
CA VAL A 56 9.41 16.03 -25.25
C VAL A 56 8.43 15.65 -26.36
N TYR A 57 8.45 16.41 -27.45
CA TYR A 57 7.62 16.06 -28.60
C TYR A 57 8.25 14.87 -29.32
N ASP A 58 7.71 13.69 -29.07
CA ASP A 58 7.90 12.51 -29.91
C ASP A 58 6.52 12.12 -30.49
N PRO A 59 6.38 12.05 -31.83
CA PRO A 59 5.11 11.72 -32.47
C PRO A 59 4.64 10.28 -32.20
N TYR A 60 5.48 9.42 -31.62
CA TYR A 60 5.19 8.02 -31.30
C TYR A 60 5.26 7.71 -29.80
N ASP A 61 5.80 8.61 -28.98
CA ASP A 61 5.94 8.42 -27.52
C ASP A 61 5.60 9.70 -26.74
N HIS A 62 4.53 9.65 -25.95
CA HIS A 62 4.01 10.74 -25.15
C HIS A 62 4.39 10.64 -23.67
N SER A 63 5.31 9.72 -23.33
CA SER A 63 5.72 9.47 -21.94
C SER A 63 6.52 10.63 -21.33
N GLY A 64 7.23 11.40 -22.16
CA GLY A 64 8.20 12.39 -21.68
C GLY A 64 9.51 11.75 -21.17
N ILE A 65 10.34 12.56 -20.52
CA ILE A 65 11.60 12.14 -19.89
C ILE A 65 11.70 12.67 -18.47
N LEU A 66 12.29 11.90 -17.57
CA LEU A 66 12.72 12.41 -16.26
C LEU A 66 14.05 13.15 -16.39
N VAL A 67 14.11 14.33 -15.79
CA VAL A 67 15.32 15.15 -15.72
C VAL A 67 15.69 15.35 -14.26
N GLU A 68 16.95 15.10 -13.92
CA GLU A 68 17.48 15.33 -12.58
C GLU A 68 17.40 16.82 -12.21
N ASP A 69 16.90 17.09 -11.01
CA ASP A 69 16.70 18.43 -10.46
C ASP A 69 17.17 18.51 -8.99
N GLY A 70 18.45 18.18 -8.78
CA GLY A 70 19.05 18.24 -7.45
C GLY A 70 18.57 17.11 -6.53
N TYR A 71 18.23 17.45 -5.29
CA TYR A 71 17.85 16.48 -4.25
C TYR A 71 16.48 16.82 -3.68
N ILE A 72 15.77 15.80 -3.22
CA ILE A 72 14.46 15.97 -2.59
C ILE A 72 14.56 16.87 -1.36
N SER A 73 13.66 17.86 -1.28
CA SER A 73 13.54 18.74 -0.13
C SER A 73 12.90 17.98 1.04
N LEU A 74 13.48 18.07 2.24
CA LEU A 74 12.86 17.53 3.45
C LEU A 74 11.89 18.51 4.13
N ASP A 75 11.77 19.73 3.59
CA ASP A 75 10.84 20.78 4.03
C ASP A 75 9.50 20.71 3.27
N GLN A 76 9.03 19.50 2.99
CA GLN A 76 7.71 19.21 2.45
C GLN A 76 7.01 18.15 3.31
N THR A 77 5.70 18.04 3.17
CA THR A 77 4.89 17.02 3.84
C THR A 77 5.06 15.64 3.20
N ILE A 78 4.68 14.58 3.92
CA ILE A 78 4.63 13.22 3.36
C ILE A 78 3.68 13.18 2.16
N GLY A 79 2.49 13.80 2.26
CA GLY A 79 1.53 13.83 1.17
C GLY A 79 2.10 14.49 -0.09
N GLU A 80 2.71 15.68 0.04
CA GLU A 80 3.34 16.38 -1.09
C GLU A 80 4.45 15.55 -1.73
N PHE A 81 5.26 14.87 -0.93
CA PHE A 81 6.33 13.99 -1.39
C PHE A 81 5.79 12.82 -2.21
N LEU A 82 4.79 12.11 -1.69
CA LEU A 82 4.21 10.95 -2.37
C LEU A 82 3.55 11.36 -3.69
N GLU A 83 2.82 12.47 -3.69
CA GLU A 83 2.07 12.94 -4.88
C GLU A 83 2.98 13.48 -5.99
N ASN A 84 4.07 14.17 -5.64
CA ASN A 84 4.81 15.00 -6.61
C ASN A 84 6.22 14.52 -6.95
N GLU A 85 6.82 13.67 -6.13
CA GLU A 85 8.22 13.26 -6.31
C GLU A 85 8.32 11.93 -7.06
N TYR A 86 9.03 11.94 -8.19
CA TYR A 86 9.34 10.73 -8.96
C TYR A 86 10.52 9.97 -8.34
N SER A 87 10.41 8.64 -8.27
CA SER A 87 11.47 7.77 -7.74
C SER A 87 12.65 7.61 -8.71
N GLY A 88 12.44 7.95 -9.99
CA GLY A 88 13.38 7.68 -11.08
C GLY A 88 13.17 6.31 -11.74
N ASN A 89 12.36 5.44 -11.14
CA ASN A 89 11.98 4.17 -11.74
C ASN A 89 10.92 4.36 -12.82
N LYS A 90 10.80 3.36 -13.69
CA LYS A 90 9.82 3.33 -14.76
C LYS A 90 9.41 1.92 -15.10
N GLU A 91 8.19 1.78 -15.56
CA GLU A 91 7.61 0.51 -16.00
C GLU A 91 7.03 0.64 -17.41
N ALA A 92 7.02 -0.47 -18.15
CA ALA A 92 6.47 -0.48 -19.49
C ALA A 92 4.96 -0.29 -19.42
N THR A 93 4.41 0.58 -20.26
CA THR A 93 2.96 0.78 -20.34
C THR A 93 2.34 -0.02 -21.48
N TYR A 94 1.07 -0.35 -21.31
CA TYR A 94 0.23 -0.99 -22.34
C TYR A 94 -0.64 0.03 -23.09
N GLU A 95 -0.48 1.32 -22.80
CA GLU A 95 -1.19 2.41 -23.48
C GLU A 95 -0.52 2.76 -24.82
N SER A 96 -1.30 2.76 -25.90
CA SER A 96 -0.79 3.11 -27.23
C SER A 96 -0.26 4.53 -27.26
N GLY A 97 0.97 4.71 -27.74
CA GLY A 97 1.63 6.02 -27.80
C GLY A 97 2.33 6.43 -26.51
N ARG A 98 2.46 5.53 -25.53
CA ARG A 98 3.37 5.71 -24.39
C ARG A 98 4.33 4.52 -24.32
N GLY A 99 5.62 4.79 -24.18
CA GLY A 99 6.63 3.76 -23.94
C GLY A 99 6.75 3.38 -22.46
N TRP A 100 6.78 4.36 -21.57
CA TRP A 100 7.06 4.17 -20.14
C TRP A 100 6.07 4.94 -19.26
N ASN A 101 5.69 4.35 -18.14
CA ASN A 101 5.12 5.06 -17.00
C ASN A 101 6.25 5.36 -16.01
N TYR A 102 6.36 6.60 -15.54
CA TYR A 102 7.38 7.02 -14.56
C TYR A 102 6.76 7.00 -13.18
N LEU A 103 7.39 6.27 -12.25
CA LEU A 103 6.83 6.02 -10.94
C LEU A 103 7.10 7.17 -9.97
N THR A 104 6.07 7.54 -9.22
CA THR A 104 6.17 8.40 -8.04
C THR A 104 6.52 7.56 -6.82
N TYR A 105 6.97 8.21 -5.73
CA TYR A 105 7.13 7.51 -4.46
C TYR A 105 5.81 6.97 -3.89
N ASN A 106 4.66 7.54 -4.29
CA ASN A 106 3.36 6.96 -3.99
C ASN A 106 3.21 5.57 -4.65
N ASP A 107 3.58 5.44 -5.92
CA ASP A 107 3.47 4.18 -6.66
C ASP A 107 4.39 3.11 -6.03
N GLU A 108 5.62 3.48 -5.67
CA GLU A 108 6.58 2.58 -5.00
C GLU A 108 6.03 2.03 -3.68
N ILE A 109 5.48 2.91 -2.84
CA ILE A 109 4.93 2.52 -1.53
C ILE A 109 3.59 1.78 -1.70
N SER A 110 2.86 1.97 -2.79
CA SER A 110 1.57 1.31 -3.04
C SER A 110 1.70 -0.21 -3.11
N TYR A 111 2.81 -0.74 -3.63
CA TYR A 111 3.08 -2.19 -3.61
C TYR A 111 3.13 -2.73 -2.17
N ASP A 112 3.83 -2.01 -1.30
CA ASP A 112 4.00 -2.37 0.11
C ASP A 112 2.71 -2.20 0.94
N THR A 113 1.88 -1.20 0.62
CA THR A 113 0.59 -0.98 1.30
C THR A 113 -0.45 -2.00 0.89
N LEU A 114 -0.44 -2.43 -0.37
CA LEU A 114 -1.31 -3.47 -0.88
C LEU A 114 -1.06 -4.81 -0.18
N ASP A 115 0.21 -5.22 -0.05
CA ASP A 115 0.59 -6.43 0.68
C ASP A 115 0.13 -6.35 2.15
N MET A 116 0.36 -5.20 2.80
CA MET A 116 -0.03 -5.00 4.20
C MET A 116 -1.54 -5.07 4.39
N ALA A 117 -2.32 -4.46 3.49
CA ALA A 117 -3.77 -4.49 3.54
C ALA A 117 -4.32 -5.90 3.30
N SER A 118 -3.74 -6.62 2.33
CA SER A 118 -4.11 -8.01 2.01
C SER A 118 -3.86 -8.93 3.21
N ASP A 119 -2.70 -8.80 3.86
CA ASP A 119 -2.36 -9.57 5.06
C ASP A 119 -3.39 -9.37 6.19
N ILE A 120 -3.79 -8.11 6.44
CA ILE A 120 -4.77 -7.77 7.46
C ILE A 120 -6.15 -8.34 7.09
N MET A 121 -6.59 -8.09 5.85
CA MET A 121 -7.91 -8.50 5.36
C MET A 121 -8.04 -10.03 5.38
N PHE A 122 -7.13 -10.76 4.75
CA PHE A 122 -7.18 -12.22 4.70
C PHE A 122 -7.08 -12.86 6.09
N SER A 123 -6.22 -12.32 6.95
CA SER A 123 -6.13 -12.80 8.34
C SER A 123 -7.41 -12.54 9.13
N ALA A 124 -8.12 -11.44 8.87
CA ALA A 124 -9.38 -11.10 9.52
C ALA A 124 -10.51 -12.00 9.00
N ILE A 125 -10.66 -12.15 7.68
CA ILE A 125 -11.64 -13.04 7.05
C ILE A 125 -11.47 -14.47 7.58
N ARG A 126 -10.24 -15.00 7.57
CA ARG A 126 -9.94 -16.34 8.11
C ARG A 126 -10.38 -16.47 9.56
N ARG A 127 -9.96 -15.55 10.43
CA ARG A 127 -10.34 -15.56 11.84
C ARG A 127 -11.87 -15.50 12.02
N HIS A 128 -12.56 -14.71 11.20
CA HIS A 128 -14.01 -14.59 11.27
C HIS A 128 -14.70 -15.93 10.96
N ILE A 129 -14.27 -16.61 9.90
CA ILE A 129 -14.78 -17.95 9.54
C ILE A 129 -14.42 -18.98 10.62
N GLU A 130 -13.17 -19.02 11.07
CA GLU A 130 -12.68 -19.98 12.07
C GLU A 130 -13.45 -19.84 13.40
N ASN A 131 -13.74 -18.61 13.82
CA ASN A 131 -14.53 -18.32 15.01
C ASN A 131 -15.98 -18.76 14.86
N HIS A 132 -16.60 -18.55 13.70
CA HIS A 132 -17.99 -18.96 13.45
C HIS A 132 -18.15 -20.49 13.50
N PHE A 133 -17.20 -21.22 12.91
CA PHE A 133 -17.26 -22.67 12.81
C PHE A 133 -16.52 -23.42 13.93
N ASP A 134 -15.91 -22.69 14.88
CA ASP A 134 -15.04 -23.21 15.94
C ASP A 134 -14.01 -24.23 15.40
N LYS A 135 -13.34 -23.83 14.31
CA LYS A 135 -12.44 -24.73 13.58
C LYS A 135 -11.38 -23.95 12.82
N ASN A 136 -10.12 -24.35 13.02
CA ASN A 136 -9.00 -23.86 12.23
C ASN A 136 -9.07 -24.38 10.79
N ILE A 137 -8.84 -23.49 9.84
CA ILE A 137 -8.76 -23.76 8.40
C ILE A 137 -7.28 -23.91 8.05
N SER A 138 -6.89 -24.80 7.13
CA SER A 138 -5.51 -24.86 6.64
C SER A 138 -5.25 -23.77 5.59
N ASP A 139 -4.00 -23.51 5.26
CA ASP A 139 -3.68 -22.52 4.21
C ASP A 139 -4.22 -22.96 2.83
N ASP A 140 -4.14 -24.25 2.52
CA ASP A 140 -4.72 -24.83 1.30
C ASP A 140 -6.24 -24.66 1.26
N ASP A 141 -6.94 -25.00 2.36
CA ASP A 141 -8.40 -24.86 2.41
C ASP A 141 -8.81 -23.37 2.36
N PHE A 142 -8.00 -22.46 2.93
CA PHE A 142 -8.29 -21.03 2.88
C PHE A 142 -8.09 -20.45 1.47
N THR A 143 -7.04 -20.88 0.76
CA THR A 143 -6.83 -20.56 -0.66
C THR A 143 -8.01 -21.04 -1.51
N ASP A 144 -8.46 -22.28 -1.31
CA ASP A 144 -9.64 -22.81 -2.03
C ASP A 144 -10.91 -21.99 -1.76
N ILE A 145 -11.10 -21.49 -0.53
CA ILE A 145 -12.22 -20.63 -0.17
C ILE A 145 -12.10 -19.26 -0.84
N HIS A 146 -10.92 -18.66 -0.80
CA HIS A 146 -10.61 -17.38 -1.45
C HIS A 146 -10.99 -17.40 -2.93
N ASP A 147 -10.45 -18.37 -3.68
CA ASP A 147 -10.70 -18.50 -5.11
C ASP A 147 -12.20 -18.77 -5.39
N SER A 148 -12.86 -19.57 -4.54
CA SER A 148 -14.29 -19.87 -4.66
C SER A 148 -15.20 -18.68 -4.32
N CYS A 149 -14.68 -17.68 -3.60
CA CYS A 149 -15.38 -16.44 -3.24
C CYS A 149 -14.93 -15.26 -4.12
N ARG A 150 -14.41 -15.53 -5.34
CA ARG A 150 -13.93 -14.50 -6.28
C ARG A 150 -12.90 -13.57 -5.63
N ASP A 151 -11.86 -14.18 -5.07
CA ASP A 151 -10.74 -13.47 -4.43
C ASP A 151 -11.17 -12.53 -3.29
N PHE A 152 -12.36 -12.77 -2.73
CA PHE A 152 -13.03 -11.89 -1.77
C PHE A 152 -13.28 -10.46 -2.27
N ASP A 153 -13.42 -10.25 -3.58
CA ASP A 153 -13.65 -8.94 -4.22
C ASP A 153 -14.76 -8.13 -3.52
N GLU A 154 -15.91 -8.76 -3.23
CA GLU A 154 -17.03 -8.06 -2.59
C GLU A 154 -16.70 -7.58 -1.16
N ILE A 155 -15.85 -8.30 -0.42
CA ILE A 155 -15.39 -7.84 0.90
C ILE A 155 -14.36 -6.73 0.74
N TYR A 156 -13.42 -6.90 -0.21
CA TYR A 156 -12.38 -5.93 -0.51
C TYR A 156 -12.99 -4.56 -0.86
N GLU A 157 -13.96 -4.52 -1.77
CA GLU A 157 -14.65 -3.28 -2.20
C GLU A 157 -15.43 -2.59 -1.07
N ASN A 158 -15.81 -3.32 -0.02
CA ASN A 158 -16.61 -2.81 1.10
C ASN A 158 -15.80 -2.59 2.40
N CYS A 159 -14.48 -2.72 2.36
CA CYS A 159 -13.62 -2.51 3.52
C CYS A 159 -12.44 -1.56 3.25
N LYS A 160 -11.75 -1.17 4.33
CA LYS A 160 -10.61 -0.24 4.32
C LYS A 160 -9.41 -0.72 3.50
N ALA A 161 -9.35 -2.01 3.15
CA ALA A 161 -8.28 -2.53 2.30
C ALA A 161 -8.30 -1.87 0.91
N PHE A 162 -9.48 -1.49 0.40
CA PHE A 162 -9.62 -0.82 -0.89
C PHE A 162 -8.81 0.49 -0.96
N ASP A 163 -8.84 1.27 0.12
CA ASP A 163 -8.13 2.56 0.20
C ASP A 163 -6.60 2.40 0.16
N PHE A 164 -6.09 1.20 0.45
CA PHE A 164 -4.65 0.92 0.51
C PHE A 164 -4.05 0.50 -0.84
N PHE A 165 -4.87 0.35 -1.88
CA PHE A 165 -4.39 0.22 -3.26
C PHE A 165 -3.54 1.41 -3.69
N ASN A 166 -3.77 2.56 -3.06
CA ASN A 166 -2.99 3.77 -3.22
C ASN A 166 -2.28 4.09 -1.90
N GLY A 167 -0.95 4.26 -1.95
CA GLY A 167 -0.13 4.63 -0.79
C GLY A 167 -0.63 5.88 -0.06
N MET A 168 -1.23 6.84 -0.78
CA MET A 168 -1.85 8.04 -0.21
C MET A 168 -3.00 7.69 0.74
N GLY A 169 -3.88 6.76 0.38
CA GLY A 169 -5.00 6.36 1.24
C GLY A 169 -4.50 5.72 2.54
N ALA A 170 -3.41 4.96 2.48
CA ALA A 170 -2.78 4.38 3.66
C ALA A 170 -2.18 5.43 4.61
N VAL A 171 -1.51 6.47 4.08
CA VAL A 171 -0.93 7.55 4.93
C VAL A 171 -2.01 8.44 5.54
N GLU A 172 -3.09 8.73 4.80
CA GLU A 172 -4.26 9.46 5.31
C GLU A 172 -4.96 8.67 6.42
N PHE A 173 -5.14 7.35 6.22
CA PHE A 173 -5.76 6.48 7.21
C PHE A 173 -5.06 6.56 8.57
N VAL A 174 -3.72 6.55 8.59
CA VAL A 174 -2.91 6.62 9.82
C VAL A 174 -2.62 8.06 10.30
N GLY A 175 -3.06 9.07 9.55
CA GLY A 175 -2.92 10.48 9.91
C GLY A 175 -1.48 10.98 9.91
N ILE A 176 -0.70 10.63 8.87
CA ILE A 176 0.70 11.10 8.72
C ILE A 176 0.95 11.94 7.47
N GLU A 177 -0.04 12.10 6.59
CA GLU A 177 0.04 12.85 5.34
C GLU A 177 0.59 14.28 5.54
N ASN A 178 0.21 14.93 6.64
CA ASN A 178 0.61 16.29 6.98
C ASN A 178 1.94 16.38 7.76
N MET A 179 2.61 15.26 8.07
CA MET A 179 3.91 15.29 8.75
C MET A 179 5.01 15.75 7.79
N LEU A 180 5.98 16.52 8.27
CA LEU A 180 7.13 16.92 7.45
C LEU A 180 8.15 15.78 7.33
N LEU A 181 8.74 15.61 6.14
CA LEU A 181 9.74 14.57 5.88
C LEU A 181 10.95 14.67 6.85
N LYS A 182 11.42 15.89 7.14
CA LYS A 182 12.53 16.09 8.08
C LYS A 182 12.27 15.51 9.47
N ASP A 183 11.01 15.44 9.91
CA ASP A 183 10.66 14.97 11.25
C ASP A 183 10.71 13.45 11.36
N ILE A 184 10.50 12.73 10.25
CA ILE A 184 10.63 11.27 10.21
C ILE A 184 12.05 10.83 9.92
N VAL A 185 12.84 11.59 9.14
CA VAL A 185 14.24 11.26 8.84
C VAL A 185 15.15 11.50 10.06
N ARG A 186 14.95 12.59 10.81
CA ARG A 186 15.80 12.94 11.97
C ARG A 186 15.69 11.96 13.14
N LYS A 187 14.54 11.30 13.32
CA LYS A 187 14.31 10.33 14.41
C LYS A 187 15.08 9.00 14.23
N GLY A 188 15.75 8.78 13.09
CA GLY A 188 16.53 7.56 12.81
C GLY A 188 17.99 7.57 13.28
N LYS A 189 18.56 8.71 13.69
CA LYS A 189 19.93 8.75 14.24
C LYS A 189 19.93 8.39 15.72
N VAL A 190 19.90 7.09 16.03
CA VAL A 190 20.46 6.61 17.31
C VAL A 190 21.98 6.82 17.20
N SER A 191 22.51 7.79 17.94
CA SER A 191 23.95 7.94 18.07
C SER A 191 24.50 6.72 18.80
N TYR A 192 25.15 5.81 18.08
CA TYR A 192 26.08 4.90 18.73
C TYR A 192 27.27 5.77 19.17
N GLY A 193 27.26 6.09 20.46
CA GLY A 193 28.37 6.76 21.14
C GLY A 193 29.62 5.94 20.92
N THR A 194 30.65 6.62 20.42
CA THR A 194 32.00 6.11 20.32
C THR A 194 32.55 5.89 21.73
N THR A 195 33.05 4.69 22.00
CA THR A 195 34.07 4.43 23.02
C THR A 195 35.20 3.67 22.37
#